data_AF-A0A535JIB4-F1
#
_entry.id   AF-A0A535JIB4-F1
#
_cell.length_a   1.000
_cell.length_b   1.000
_cell.length_c   1.000
_cell.angle_alpha   90.00
_cell.angle_beta   90.00
_cell.angle_gamma   90.00
#
_symmetry.space_group_name_H-M   'P 1'
#
loop_
_entity.id
_entity.type
_entity.pdbx_description
1 polymer ?
#
loop_
_entity_poly.entity_id
_entity_poly.type
_entity_poly.pdbx_seq_one_letter_code
_entity_poly.pdbx_strand_id
1 'polypeptide(L)'
;DLAAHAAAWEDRTAKRLAVLRATGDGKRYSAVDDTDDFNAAVVERTRGRAANDVLLELDAAHRALVEEVQRLTPAQIHENDDWAIGVVAGNSYGHYAEHHDELFAAVPKRPEELLAKMREGWRPFRNALGRLGLIPLEGTTSSGWTYKGMLGHLALWMEKVHPEMPNRLRGKFGDDAIDVDEENRREAEAGPSRSAHEVVERLDAAYRSLVDLVKAMPADRDIPFPAVRLVCGETYGHFPEHQPEVETALPRTASAMLARYDDVWTRFRAAIRDRGRAGLTEKTPAGWTYRDLCAHAAAWMQEAVRELEADRYENWNAQSIQAFNDRAVEAHRLVGPEAMLDELDASHRRMRDAIAGLSDERLMKEKAFDIVAWCTYLHWEEHFAELGIRI
;
A
#
# COMPACT_ATOMS: atom_id res chain seq x y z
N ASP A 1 1.11 6.63 21.91
CA ASP A 1 1.10 7.33 23.22
C ASP A 1 1.38 8.82 23.08
N LEU A 2 2.57 9.24 22.62
CA LEU A 2 2.91 10.66 22.47
C LEU A 2 1.88 11.46 21.64
N ALA A 3 1.43 10.94 20.49
CA ALA A 3 0.39 11.59 19.69
C ALA A 3 -0.95 11.73 20.43
N ALA A 4 -1.36 10.72 21.19
CA ALA A 4 -2.59 10.78 21.98
C ALA A 4 -2.47 11.74 23.17
N HIS A 5 -1.28 11.81 23.77
CA HIS A 5 -0.95 12.79 24.82
C HIS A 5 -1.08 14.22 24.29
N ALA A 6 -0.45 14.53 23.15
CA ALA A 6 -0.59 15.83 22.51
C ALA A 6 -2.07 16.16 22.16
N ALA A 7 -2.78 15.22 21.53
CA ALA A 7 -4.19 15.40 21.17
C ALA A 7 -5.07 15.71 22.38
N ALA A 8 -4.83 15.03 23.51
CA ALA A 8 -5.59 15.22 24.73
C ALA A 8 -5.39 16.62 25.34
N TRP A 9 -4.16 17.15 25.30
CA TRP A 9 -3.84 18.48 25.80
C TRP A 9 -4.37 19.58 24.89
N GLU A 10 -4.36 19.40 23.57
CA GLU A 10 -4.96 20.34 22.63
C GLU A 10 -6.49 20.39 22.71
N ASP A 11 -7.16 19.24 22.73
CA ASP A 11 -8.63 19.17 22.90
C ASP A 11 -9.06 19.83 24.22
N ARG A 12 -8.31 19.59 25.29
CA ARG A 12 -8.56 20.25 26.57
C ARG A 12 -8.38 21.75 26.47
N THR A 13 -7.37 22.21 25.75
CA THR A 13 -7.10 23.64 25.55
C THR A 13 -8.21 24.29 24.73
N ALA A 14 -8.68 23.66 23.66
CA ALA A 14 -9.83 24.12 22.89
C ALA A 14 -11.08 24.32 23.78
N LYS A 15 -11.40 23.34 24.63
CA LYS A 15 -12.54 23.42 25.57
C LYS A 15 -12.37 24.54 26.61
N ARG A 16 -11.15 24.73 27.11
CA ARG A 16 -10.78 25.83 28.01
C ARG A 16 -10.97 27.20 27.37
N LEU A 17 -10.54 27.36 26.13
CA LEU A 17 -10.74 28.61 25.37
C LEU A 17 -12.22 28.88 25.06
N ALA A 18 -12.99 27.84 24.75
CA ALA A 18 -14.44 27.98 24.56
C ALA A 18 -15.14 28.49 25.84
N VAL A 19 -14.73 28.01 27.02
CA VAL A 19 -15.24 28.51 28.32
C VAL A 19 -14.78 29.93 28.60
N LEU A 20 -13.51 30.25 28.34
CA LEU A 20 -13.00 31.63 28.46
C LEU A 20 -13.86 32.58 27.60
N ARG A 21 -14.07 32.25 26.33
CA ARG A 21 -14.87 33.05 25.40
C ARG A 21 -16.31 33.24 25.87
N ALA A 22 -16.91 32.21 26.47
CA ALA A 22 -18.30 32.26 26.94
C ALA A 22 -18.48 32.98 28.29
N THR A 23 -17.47 32.98 29.16
CA THR A 23 -17.63 33.36 30.57
C THR A 23 -16.65 34.41 31.08
N GLY A 24 -15.59 34.72 30.32
CA GLY A 24 -14.46 35.55 30.75
C GLY A 24 -13.48 34.83 31.69
N ASP A 25 -13.72 33.55 32.00
CA ASP A 25 -12.92 32.80 32.98
C ASP A 25 -12.70 31.35 32.53
N GLY A 26 -11.66 31.14 31.72
CA GLY A 26 -11.30 29.82 31.22
C GLY A 26 -10.87 28.82 32.30
N LYS A 27 -10.57 29.28 33.53
CA LYS A 27 -10.22 28.42 34.67
C LYS A 27 -11.45 27.72 35.27
N ARG A 28 -12.67 28.10 34.87
CA ARG A 28 -13.92 27.40 35.22
C ARG A 28 -14.09 26.07 34.51
N TYR A 29 -13.38 25.84 33.41
CA TYR A 29 -13.26 24.49 32.87
C TYR A 29 -12.37 23.70 33.82
N SER A 30 -12.87 22.56 34.32
CA SER A 30 -12.23 21.81 35.42
C SER A 30 -10.71 21.76 35.25
N ALA A 31 -9.98 22.04 36.33
CA ALA A 31 -8.56 21.71 36.36
C ALA A 31 -8.42 20.18 36.19
N VAL A 32 -7.28 19.74 35.70
CA VAL A 32 -6.88 18.38 36.04
C VAL A 32 -6.32 18.51 37.45
N ASP A 33 -6.89 17.79 38.41
CA ASP A 33 -6.39 17.84 39.79
C ASP A 33 -4.99 17.23 39.88
N ASP A 34 -4.71 16.21 39.05
CA ASP A 34 -3.40 15.54 38.90
C ASP A 34 -3.07 15.25 37.42
N THR A 35 -2.00 15.88 36.91
CA THR A 35 -1.55 15.72 35.52
C THR A 35 -1.06 14.31 35.20
N ASP A 36 -0.50 13.61 36.17
CA ASP A 36 0.03 12.26 35.97
C ASP A 36 -1.11 11.26 35.82
N ASP A 37 -2.16 11.37 36.64
CA ASP A 37 -3.37 10.56 36.50
C ASP A 37 -4.07 10.79 35.16
N PHE A 38 -4.11 12.04 34.70
CA PHE A 38 -4.65 12.36 33.37
C PHE A 38 -3.83 11.73 32.25
N ASN A 39 -2.50 11.89 32.28
CA ASN A 39 -1.61 11.33 31.26
C ASN A 39 -1.69 9.79 31.26
N ALA A 40 -1.72 9.15 32.44
CA ALA A 40 -1.89 7.71 32.58
C ALA A 40 -3.24 7.23 32.01
N ALA A 41 -4.32 7.97 32.26
CA ALA A 41 -5.63 7.66 31.68
C ALA A 41 -5.65 7.83 30.15
N VAL A 42 -4.88 8.77 29.59
CA VAL A 42 -4.71 8.95 28.14
C VAL A 42 -3.98 7.74 27.53
N VAL A 43 -2.91 7.27 28.16
CA VAL A 43 -2.18 6.08 27.71
C VAL A 43 -3.07 4.84 27.78
N GLU A 44 -3.78 4.64 28.90
CA GLU A 44 -4.63 3.47 29.09
C GLU A 44 -5.77 3.42 28.06
N ARG A 45 -6.46 4.54 27.81
CA ARG A 45 -7.53 4.57 26.79
C ARG A 45 -7.01 4.42 25.36
N THR A 46 -5.74 4.72 25.12
CA THR A 46 -5.13 4.60 23.79
C THR A 46 -4.56 3.20 23.52
N ARG A 47 -4.35 2.40 24.56
CA ARG A 47 -3.78 1.05 24.43
C ARG A 47 -4.63 0.19 23.49
N GLY A 48 -3.98 -0.39 22.47
CA GLY A 48 -4.61 -1.29 21.51
C GLY A 48 -5.42 -0.60 20.40
N ARG A 49 -5.49 0.73 20.37
CA ARG A 49 -6.12 1.48 19.27
C ARG A 49 -5.26 1.51 18.02
N ALA A 50 -5.89 1.65 16.86
CA ALA A 50 -5.18 1.85 15.60
C ALA A 50 -4.47 3.21 15.59
N ALA A 51 -3.23 3.24 15.11
CA ALA A 51 -2.42 4.47 15.07
C ALA A 51 -3.08 5.58 14.23
N ASN A 52 -3.74 5.22 13.13
CA ASN A 52 -4.43 6.17 12.27
C ASN A 52 -5.56 6.92 13.01
N ASP A 53 -6.34 6.22 13.84
CA ASP A 53 -7.40 6.84 14.63
C ASP A 53 -6.85 7.88 15.61
N VAL A 54 -5.68 7.58 16.19
CA VAL A 54 -5.00 8.49 17.13
C VAL A 54 -4.46 9.74 16.42
N LEU A 55 -3.95 9.59 15.20
CA LEU A 55 -3.48 10.72 14.40
C LEU A 55 -4.65 11.60 13.93
N LEU A 56 -5.77 11.01 13.51
CA LEU A 56 -6.99 11.76 13.18
C LEU A 56 -7.53 12.54 14.40
N GLU A 57 -7.43 11.97 15.60
CA GLU A 57 -7.78 12.69 16.84
C GLU A 57 -6.86 13.87 17.11
N LEU A 58 -5.55 13.72 16.89
CA LEU A 58 -4.59 14.82 17.00
C LEU A 58 -4.94 15.95 16.04
N ASP A 59 -5.19 15.64 14.77
CA ASP A 59 -5.55 16.65 13.76
C ASP A 59 -6.87 17.35 14.08
N ALA A 60 -7.86 16.61 14.59
CA ALA A 60 -9.14 17.17 15.00
C ALA A 60 -8.98 18.09 16.23
N ALA A 61 -8.19 17.68 17.22
CA ALA A 61 -7.89 18.47 18.41
C ALA A 61 -7.15 19.76 18.05
N HIS A 62 -6.15 19.68 17.18
CA HIS A 62 -5.41 20.84 16.68
C HIS A 62 -6.33 21.83 15.96
N ARG A 63 -7.18 21.32 15.06
CA ARG A 63 -8.16 22.16 14.34
C ARG A 63 -9.11 22.87 15.29
N ALA A 64 -9.67 22.14 16.27
CA ALA A 64 -10.56 22.71 17.27
C ALA A 64 -9.86 23.80 18.11
N LEU A 65 -8.59 23.57 18.48
CA LEU A 65 -7.78 24.56 19.18
C LEU A 65 -7.60 25.83 18.35
N VAL A 66 -7.18 25.69 17.09
CA VAL A 66 -6.99 26.82 16.17
C VAL A 66 -8.30 27.59 15.96
N GLU A 67 -9.42 26.88 15.76
CA GLU A 67 -10.73 27.51 15.62
C GLU A 67 -11.13 28.33 16.85
N GLU A 68 -10.88 27.84 18.06
CA GLU A 68 -11.19 28.61 19.27
C GLU A 68 -10.25 29.80 19.45
N VAL A 69 -8.94 29.66 19.14
CA VAL A 69 -8.01 30.80 19.11
C VAL A 69 -8.48 31.89 18.14
N GLN A 70 -8.93 31.51 16.94
CA GLN A 70 -9.45 32.46 15.94
C GLN A 70 -10.73 33.19 16.38
N ARG A 71 -11.50 32.61 17.31
CA ARG A 71 -12.74 33.21 17.84
C ARG A 71 -12.51 34.15 19.02
N LEU A 72 -11.30 34.22 19.58
CA LEU A 72 -10.97 35.16 20.66
C LEU A 72 -10.78 36.57 20.10
N THR A 73 -11.31 37.55 20.82
CA THR A 73 -10.98 38.96 20.55
C THR A 73 -9.59 39.31 21.08
N PRO A 74 -8.93 40.37 20.57
CA PRO A 74 -7.65 40.83 21.12
C PRO A 74 -7.69 41.11 22.63
N ALA A 75 -8.81 41.62 23.16
CA ALA A 75 -8.98 41.82 24.59
C ALA A 75 -8.99 40.49 25.36
N GLN A 76 -9.75 39.49 24.88
CA GLN A 76 -9.84 38.17 25.50
C GLN A 76 -8.52 37.38 25.46
N ILE A 77 -7.67 37.62 24.45
CA ILE A 77 -6.33 37.01 24.40
C ILE A 77 -5.48 37.47 25.60
N HIS A 78 -5.65 38.72 26.02
CA HIS A 78 -4.89 39.37 27.10
C HIS A 78 -5.63 39.40 28.45
N GLU A 79 -6.83 38.81 28.54
CA GLU A 79 -7.55 38.68 29.81
C GLU A 79 -6.83 37.72 30.76
N ASN A 80 -7.00 37.95 32.07
CA ASN A 80 -6.49 37.10 33.14
C ASN A 80 -4.97 36.88 33.10
N ASP A 81 -4.20 37.96 32.92
CA ASP A 81 -2.73 37.96 32.85
C ASP A 81 -2.19 37.06 31.72
N ASP A 82 -2.67 37.28 30.50
CA ASP A 82 -2.26 36.54 29.29
C ASP A 82 -2.45 35.01 29.40
N TRP A 83 -3.42 34.57 30.20
CA TRP A 83 -3.65 33.14 30.46
C TRP A 83 -3.92 32.34 29.18
N ALA A 84 -4.65 32.92 28.22
CA ALA A 84 -4.92 32.28 26.93
C ALA A 84 -3.61 32.02 26.15
N ILE A 85 -2.68 32.97 26.16
CA ILE A 85 -1.36 32.82 25.55
C ILE A 85 -0.59 31.70 26.25
N GLY A 86 -0.55 31.71 27.58
CA GLY A 86 0.17 30.72 28.38
C GLY A 86 -0.34 29.29 28.17
N VAL A 87 -1.66 29.08 28.18
CA VAL A 87 -2.25 27.74 28.02
C VAL A 87 -2.13 27.21 26.59
N VAL A 88 -2.25 28.08 25.57
CA VAL A 88 -2.01 27.69 24.18
C VAL A 88 -0.54 27.32 23.99
N ALA A 89 0.39 28.14 24.46
CA ALA A 89 1.82 27.85 24.37
C ALA A 89 2.18 26.53 25.07
N GLY A 90 1.78 26.39 26.33
CA GLY A 90 2.14 25.25 27.18
C GLY A 90 1.52 23.92 26.77
N ASN A 91 0.44 23.91 25.98
CA ASN A 91 -0.22 22.68 25.53
C ASN A 91 -0.13 22.44 24.01
N SER A 92 0.52 23.33 23.26
CA SER A 92 0.78 23.16 21.82
C SER A 92 2.26 23.34 21.51
N TYR A 93 2.67 24.42 20.84
CA TYR A 93 4.03 24.60 20.32
C TYR A 93 5.14 24.55 21.38
N GLY A 94 4.89 24.99 22.62
CA GLY A 94 5.82 24.83 23.74
C GLY A 94 5.97 23.38 24.14
N HIS A 95 4.87 22.66 24.26
CA HIS A 95 4.83 21.24 24.61
C HIS A 95 5.44 20.35 23.52
N TYR A 96 5.22 20.68 22.25
CA TYR A 96 5.86 19.96 21.14
C TYR A 96 7.38 20.05 21.22
N ALA A 97 7.91 21.20 21.67
CA ALA A 97 9.34 21.39 21.86
C ALA A 97 9.88 20.53 23.01
N GLU A 98 9.10 20.33 24.08
CA GLU A 98 9.46 19.44 25.19
C GLU A 98 9.62 17.98 24.73
N HIS A 99 8.77 17.52 23.81
CA HIS A 99 8.82 16.16 23.25
C HIS A 99 9.64 16.03 21.97
N HIS A 100 10.35 17.09 21.56
CA HIS A 100 11.11 17.10 20.31
C HIS A 100 12.12 15.94 20.26
N ASP A 101 12.93 15.77 21.31
CA ASP A 101 13.96 14.73 21.31
C ASP A 101 13.37 13.32 21.30
N GLU A 102 12.24 13.11 21.98
CA GLU A 102 11.52 11.83 21.98
C GLU A 102 10.97 11.50 20.58
N LEU A 103 10.37 12.48 19.90
CA LEU A 103 9.85 12.32 18.55
C LEU A 103 10.97 12.03 17.55
N PHE A 104 12.07 12.78 17.63
CA PHE A 104 13.19 12.67 16.70
C PHE A 104 14.13 11.50 16.99
N ALA A 105 14.03 10.87 18.18
CA ALA A 105 14.72 9.61 18.46
C ALA A 105 14.24 8.46 17.55
N ALA A 106 12.97 8.49 17.11
CA ALA A 106 12.37 7.48 16.25
C ALA A 106 12.55 7.75 14.74
N VAL A 107 13.06 8.91 14.36
CA VAL A 107 13.32 9.29 12.97
C VAL A 107 14.59 8.58 12.49
N PRO A 108 14.59 7.89 11.33
CA PRO A 108 15.80 7.26 10.81
C PRO A 108 16.85 8.33 10.48
N LYS A 109 18.03 8.21 11.06
CA LYS A 109 19.14 9.16 10.88
C LYS A 109 20.15 8.67 9.86
N ARG A 110 20.18 7.36 9.59
CA ARG A 110 21.17 6.73 8.70
C ARG A 110 20.53 6.07 7.48
N PRO A 111 21.26 5.94 6.35
CA PRO A 111 20.75 5.29 5.15
C PRO A 111 20.19 3.89 5.39
N GLU A 112 20.85 3.08 6.24
CA GLU A 112 20.39 1.74 6.58
C GLU A 112 19.03 1.74 7.30
N GLU A 113 18.87 2.63 8.28
CA GLU A 113 17.62 2.81 9.03
C GLU A 113 16.48 3.30 8.12
N LEU A 114 16.78 4.26 7.24
CA LEU A 114 15.82 4.77 6.28
C LEU A 114 15.40 3.70 5.27
N LEU A 115 16.34 2.91 4.76
CA LEU A 115 16.04 1.76 3.89
C LEU A 115 15.22 0.69 4.61
N ALA A 116 15.42 0.50 5.92
CA ALA A 116 14.58 -0.40 6.70
C ALA A 116 13.13 0.10 6.75
N LYS A 117 12.92 1.40 6.98
CA LYS A 117 11.59 2.03 6.95
C LYS A 117 10.94 1.95 5.57
N MET A 118 11.68 2.23 4.49
CA MET A 118 11.18 2.06 3.13
C MET A 118 10.69 0.62 2.88
N ARG A 119 11.46 -0.40 3.30
CA ARG A 119 11.05 -1.80 3.18
C ARG A 119 9.82 -2.16 4.03
N GLU A 120 9.71 -1.58 5.22
CA GLU A 120 8.58 -1.76 6.13
C GLU A 120 7.27 -1.31 5.48
N GLY A 121 7.28 -0.14 4.82
CA GLY A 121 6.10 0.37 4.10
C GLY A 121 5.86 -0.33 2.75
N TRP A 122 6.91 -0.59 1.97
CA TRP A 122 6.79 -1.14 0.62
C TRP A 122 6.27 -2.58 0.59
N ARG A 123 6.73 -3.44 1.49
CA ARG A 123 6.42 -4.88 1.42
C ARG A 123 4.92 -5.18 1.55
N PRO A 124 4.20 -4.68 2.57
CA PRO A 124 2.76 -4.92 2.67
C PRO A 124 1.98 -4.42 1.45
N PHE A 125 2.31 -3.21 0.97
CA PHE A 125 1.68 -2.61 -0.20
C PHE A 125 1.92 -3.39 -1.47
N ARG A 126 3.19 -3.68 -1.77
CA ARG A 126 3.53 -4.39 -3.00
C ARG A 126 3.04 -5.83 -2.99
N ASN A 127 2.98 -6.48 -1.82
CA ASN A 127 2.38 -7.81 -1.67
C ASN A 127 0.87 -7.78 -1.91
N ALA A 128 0.15 -6.81 -1.35
CA ALA A 128 -1.28 -6.65 -1.60
C ALA A 128 -1.56 -6.35 -3.07
N LEU A 129 -0.77 -5.48 -3.71
CA LEU A 129 -0.88 -5.19 -5.14
C LEU A 129 -0.56 -6.43 -5.99
N GLY A 130 0.47 -7.19 -5.61
CA GLY A 130 0.79 -8.46 -6.26
C GLY A 130 -0.33 -9.49 -6.16
N ARG A 131 -1.07 -9.50 -5.04
CA ARG A 131 -2.27 -10.34 -4.84
C ARG A 131 -3.51 -9.84 -5.57
N LEU A 132 -3.55 -8.56 -5.97
CA LEU A 132 -4.70 -7.98 -6.66
C LEU A 132 -4.76 -8.43 -8.12
N GLY A 133 -3.61 -8.48 -8.79
CA GLY A 133 -3.52 -8.72 -10.24
C GLY A 133 -3.71 -7.45 -11.07
N LEU A 134 -3.59 -7.60 -12.38
CA LEU A 134 -3.64 -6.52 -13.36
C LEU A 134 -5.08 -6.18 -13.79
N ILE A 135 -5.98 -7.16 -13.93
CA ILE A 135 -7.34 -6.90 -14.40
C ILE A 135 -8.11 -5.94 -13.49
N PRO A 136 -8.05 -6.07 -12.15
CA PRO A 136 -8.77 -5.14 -11.28
C PRO A 136 -8.25 -3.70 -11.37
N LEU A 137 -7.07 -3.46 -11.97
CA LEU A 137 -6.50 -2.12 -12.06
C LEU A 137 -7.29 -1.18 -13.00
N GLU A 138 -8.14 -1.74 -13.87
CA GLU A 138 -9.11 -0.97 -14.67
C GLU A 138 -10.24 -0.38 -13.84
N GLY A 139 -10.49 -0.94 -12.65
CA GLY A 139 -11.52 -0.47 -11.73
C GLY A 139 -11.14 0.84 -11.04
N THR A 140 -12.11 1.39 -10.30
CA THR A 140 -11.91 2.57 -9.47
C THR A 140 -11.71 2.21 -8.01
N THR A 141 -10.85 2.98 -7.34
CA THR A 141 -10.63 2.91 -5.90
C THR A 141 -11.76 3.60 -5.13
N SER A 142 -11.76 3.49 -3.80
CA SER A 142 -12.72 4.20 -2.95
C SER A 142 -12.64 5.73 -3.07
N SER A 143 -11.51 6.25 -3.55
CA SER A 143 -11.24 7.67 -3.76
C SER A 143 -11.73 8.15 -5.14
N GLY A 144 -12.28 7.26 -5.97
CA GLY A 144 -12.86 7.57 -7.28
C GLY A 144 -11.86 7.61 -8.43
N TRP A 145 -10.57 7.43 -8.17
CA TRP A 145 -9.54 7.28 -9.20
C TRP A 145 -9.54 5.87 -9.76
N THR A 146 -9.04 5.67 -10.99
CA THR A 146 -8.66 4.30 -11.38
C THR A 146 -7.47 3.83 -10.54
N TYR A 147 -7.37 2.52 -10.28
CA TYR A 147 -6.16 1.98 -9.64
C TYR A 147 -4.90 2.33 -10.44
N LYS A 148 -4.97 2.29 -11.78
CA LYS A 148 -3.87 2.78 -12.64
C LYS A 148 -3.50 4.24 -12.37
N GLY A 149 -4.48 5.12 -12.15
CA GLY A 149 -4.27 6.51 -11.76
C GLY A 149 -3.58 6.64 -10.40
N MET A 150 -4.08 5.92 -9.38
CA MET A 150 -3.49 5.91 -8.03
C MET A 150 -2.04 5.41 -8.02
N LEU A 151 -1.75 4.32 -8.73
CA LEU A 151 -0.39 3.78 -8.82
C LEU A 151 0.54 4.71 -9.64
N GLY A 152 0.02 5.35 -10.69
CA GLY A 152 0.74 6.37 -11.45
C GLY A 152 1.10 7.60 -10.61
N HIS A 153 0.18 8.03 -9.74
CA HIS A 153 0.39 9.07 -8.74
C HIS A 153 1.52 8.71 -7.77
N LEU A 154 1.48 7.51 -7.17
CA LEU A 154 2.57 7.04 -6.29
C LEU A 154 3.93 7.02 -7.00
N ALA A 155 3.96 6.55 -8.25
CA ALA A 155 5.18 6.53 -9.04
C ALA A 155 5.71 7.94 -9.33
N LEU A 156 4.83 8.87 -9.73
CA LEU A 156 5.19 10.26 -10.00
C LEU A 156 5.85 10.91 -8.77
N TRP A 157 5.25 10.79 -7.60
CA TRP A 157 5.78 11.44 -6.41
C TRP A 157 7.12 10.88 -5.95
N MET A 158 7.30 9.55 -6.08
CA MET A 158 8.62 8.95 -5.92
C MET A 158 9.63 9.55 -6.91
N GLU A 159 9.30 9.65 -8.20
CA GLU A 159 10.20 10.24 -9.21
C GLU A 159 10.63 11.69 -8.87
N LYS A 160 9.75 12.48 -8.26
CA LYS A 160 10.03 13.86 -7.82
C LYS A 160 11.02 13.94 -6.65
N VAL A 161 11.32 12.84 -5.95
CA VAL A 161 12.34 12.81 -4.88
C VAL A 161 13.72 13.12 -5.42
N HIS A 162 14.08 12.61 -6.61
CA HIS A 162 15.41 12.82 -7.19
C HIS A 162 15.79 14.29 -7.39
N PRO A 163 14.98 15.12 -8.08
CA PRO A 163 15.30 16.53 -8.26
C PRO A 163 15.24 17.32 -6.94
N GLU A 164 14.41 16.91 -5.97
CA GLU A 164 14.29 17.61 -4.68
C GLU A 164 15.39 17.26 -3.67
N MET A 165 15.96 16.05 -3.74
CA MET A 165 16.92 15.54 -2.77
C MET A 165 18.11 16.49 -2.52
N PRO A 166 18.77 17.07 -3.54
CA PRO A 166 19.88 18.01 -3.32
C PRO A 166 19.48 19.27 -2.54
N ASN A 167 18.22 19.72 -2.64
CA ASN A 167 17.70 20.84 -1.85
C ASN A 167 17.52 20.42 -0.39
N ARG A 168 16.89 19.26 -0.18
CA ARG A 168 16.60 18.74 1.17
C ARG A 168 17.85 18.39 1.96
N LEU A 169 18.89 17.88 1.29
CA LEU A 169 20.21 17.65 1.90
C LEU A 169 20.90 18.94 2.35
N ARG A 170 20.52 20.10 1.78
CA ARG A 170 20.98 21.43 2.23
C ARG A 170 20.02 22.08 3.23
N GLY A 171 18.99 21.35 3.69
CA GLY A 171 17.98 21.85 4.61
C GLY A 171 17.01 22.86 3.99
N LYS A 172 16.86 22.87 2.66
CA LYS A 172 15.99 23.82 1.94
C LYS A 172 14.95 23.08 1.11
N PHE A 173 13.83 23.74 0.84
CA PHE A 173 12.89 23.31 -0.21
C PHE A 173 13.42 23.76 -1.59
N GLY A 174 12.97 23.11 -2.66
CA GLY A 174 13.16 23.64 -4.01
C GLY A 174 12.47 24.99 -4.22
N ASP A 175 12.97 25.75 -5.18
CA ASP A 175 12.43 27.08 -5.51
C ASP A 175 11.16 26.99 -6.38
N ASP A 176 10.90 25.82 -6.98
CA ASP A 176 9.76 25.59 -7.85
C ASP A 176 8.52 25.24 -7.03
N ALA A 177 7.51 26.12 -7.06
CA ALA A 177 6.18 25.80 -6.56
C ALA A 177 5.54 24.77 -7.50
N ILE A 178 5.39 23.54 -7.02
CA ILE A 178 4.64 22.49 -7.71
C ILE A 178 3.18 22.61 -7.31
N ASP A 179 2.31 22.73 -8.30
CA ASP A 179 0.87 22.58 -8.08
C ASP A 179 0.56 21.08 -7.91
N VAL A 180 0.48 20.66 -6.65
CA VAL A 180 0.25 19.26 -6.25
C VAL A 180 -1.08 18.75 -6.81
N ASP A 181 -2.14 19.57 -6.75
CA ASP A 181 -3.48 19.18 -7.20
C ASP A 181 -3.51 19.01 -8.72
N GLU A 182 -2.81 19.88 -9.46
CA GLU A 182 -2.68 19.77 -10.90
C GLU A 182 -1.95 18.49 -11.33
N GLU A 183 -0.81 18.18 -10.71
CA GLU A 183 -0.04 16.97 -11.03
C GLU A 183 -0.83 15.70 -10.68
N ASN A 184 -1.51 15.69 -9.53
CA ASN A 184 -2.39 14.59 -9.12
C ASN A 184 -3.54 14.39 -10.11
N ARG A 185 -4.20 15.48 -10.51
CA ARG A 185 -5.28 15.46 -11.50
C ARG A 185 -4.80 14.90 -12.83
N ARG A 186 -3.62 15.33 -13.29
CA ARG A 186 -3.03 14.86 -14.54
C ARG A 186 -2.72 13.36 -14.50
N GLU A 187 -2.16 12.85 -13.40
CA GLU A 187 -1.90 11.41 -13.25
C GLU A 187 -3.19 10.60 -13.18
N ALA A 188 -4.21 11.10 -12.48
CA ALA A 188 -5.52 10.47 -12.39
C ALA A 188 -6.22 10.41 -13.77
N GLU A 189 -6.17 11.50 -14.55
CA GLU A 189 -6.75 11.59 -15.91
C GLU A 189 -6.02 10.70 -16.92
N ALA A 190 -4.69 10.56 -16.79
CA ALA A 190 -3.91 9.68 -17.66
C ALA A 190 -4.09 8.20 -17.33
N GLY A 191 -4.39 7.86 -16.07
CA GLY A 191 -4.56 6.50 -15.55
C GLY A 191 -5.36 5.55 -16.46
N PRO A 192 -6.59 5.88 -16.88
CA PRO A 192 -7.42 5.02 -17.74
C PRO A 192 -6.76 4.65 -19.08
N SER A 193 -5.89 5.50 -19.61
CA SER A 193 -5.26 5.31 -20.93
C SER A 193 -3.97 4.48 -20.90
N ARG A 194 -3.36 4.31 -19.72
CA ARG A 194 -2.13 3.52 -19.54
C ARG A 194 -2.45 2.03 -19.46
N SER A 195 -1.47 1.20 -19.77
CA SER A 195 -1.58 -0.24 -19.51
C SER A 195 -1.35 -0.55 -18.03
N ALA A 196 -2.04 -1.57 -17.51
CA ALA A 196 -1.82 -2.03 -16.14
C ALA A 196 -0.35 -2.44 -15.89
N HIS A 197 0.28 -3.09 -16.88
CA HIS A 197 1.67 -3.54 -16.80
C HIS A 197 2.66 -2.38 -16.68
N GLU A 198 2.55 -1.38 -17.57
CA GLU A 198 3.42 -0.20 -17.57
C GLU A 198 3.34 0.55 -16.24
N VAL A 199 2.14 0.68 -15.67
CA VAL A 199 1.95 1.41 -14.41
C VAL A 199 2.63 0.68 -13.25
N VAL A 200 2.47 -0.65 -13.15
CA VAL A 200 3.14 -1.45 -12.11
C VAL A 200 4.66 -1.44 -12.31
N GLU A 201 5.14 -1.54 -13.55
CA GLU A 201 6.56 -1.47 -13.85
C GLU A 201 7.16 -0.11 -13.48
N ARG A 202 6.48 1.00 -13.83
CA ARG A 202 6.89 2.37 -13.47
C ARG A 202 6.97 2.53 -11.96
N LEU A 203 5.98 2.04 -11.21
CA LEU A 203 5.98 2.06 -9.75
C LEU A 203 7.18 1.31 -9.17
N ASP A 204 7.41 0.06 -9.63
CA ASP A 204 8.52 -0.77 -9.16
C ASP A 204 9.88 -0.15 -9.51
N ALA A 205 9.99 0.52 -10.67
CA ALA A 205 11.19 1.21 -11.12
C ALA A 205 11.46 2.48 -10.29
N ALA A 206 10.43 3.28 -10.02
CA ALA A 206 10.53 4.47 -9.18
C ALA A 206 10.99 4.09 -7.76
N TYR A 207 10.38 3.09 -7.12
CA TYR A 207 10.81 2.63 -5.81
C TYR A 207 12.27 2.12 -5.81
N ARG A 208 12.66 1.33 -6.82
CA ARG A 208 14.05 0.87 -6.99
C ARG A 208 15.03 2.04 -7.12
N SER A 209 14.67 3.05 -7.90
CA SER A 209 15.49 4.25 -8.07
C SER A 209 15.73 4.99 -6.74
N LEU A 210 14.71 5.10 -5.90
CA LEU A 210 14.81 5.73 -4.58
C LEU A 210 15.64 4.88 -3.61
N VAL A 211 15.51 3.56 -3.66
CA VAL A 211 16.38 2.64 -2.90
C VAL A 211 17.84 2.86 -3.27
N ASP A 212 18.14 2.98 -4.56
CA ASP A 212 19.51 3.21 -5.03
C ASP A 212 20.01 4.61 -4.67
N LEU A 213 19.14 5.63 -4.71
CA LEU A 213 19.44 6.98 -4.23
C LEU A 213 19.84 6.98 -2.75
N VAL A 214 19.09 6.30 -1.88
CA VAL A 214 19.40 6.24 -0.44
C VAL A 214 20.65 5.41 -0.19
N LYS A 215 20.85 4.29 -0.90
CA LYS A 215 22.09 3.49 -0.80
C LYS A 215 23.35 4.29 -1.16
N ALA A 216 23.23 5.24 -2.10
CA ALA A 216 24.34 6.09 -2.53
C ALA A 216 24.71 7.19 -1.52
N MET A 217 23.90 7.41 -0.47
CA MET A 217 24.19 8.43 0.55
C MET A 217 25.36 8.01 1.45
N PRO A 218 26.15 8.98 1.97
CA PRO A 218 27.23 8.68 2.92
C PRO A 218 26.70 8.03 4.20
N ALA A 219 27.14 6.80 4.49
CA ALA A 219 26.72 6.06 5.69
C ALA A 219 27.28 6.64 7.00
N ASP A 220 28.41 7.36 6.92
CA ASP A 220 29.12 7.94 8.06
C ASP A 220 28.49 9.23 8.61
N ARG A 221 27.46 9.78 7.95
CA ARG A 221 26.78 11.02 8.37
C ARG A 221 25.28 10.84 8.59
N ASP A 222 24.72 11.67 9.47
CA ASP A 222 23.26 11.77 9.62
C ASP A 222 22.65 12.38 8.35
N ILE A 223 21.51 11.84 7.94
CA ILE A 223 20.68 12.40 6.87
C ILE A 223 19.93 13.61 7.45
N PRO A 224 20.02 14.80 6.82
CA PRO A 224 19.23 15.95 7.23
C PRO A 224 17.73 15.62 7.27
N PHE A 225 17.06 16.02 8.34
CA PHE A 225 15.64 15.72 8.54
C PHE A 225 14.73 16.07 7.35
N PRO A 226 14.91 17.21 6.63
CA PRO A 226 14.10 17.50 5.45
C PRO A 226 14.22 16.45 4.33
N ALA A 227 15.37 15.77 4.21
CA ALA A 227 15.58 14.69 3.25
C ALA A 227 14.91 13.40 3.72
N VAL A 228 15.01 13.08 5.01
CA VAL A 228 14.26 11.96 5.62
C VAL A 228 12.75 12.15 5.44
N ARG A 229 12.25 13.35 5.74
CA ARG A 229 10.83 13.71 5.58
C ARG A 229 10.36 13.59 4.13
N LEU A 230 11.17 14.01 3.16
CA LEU A 230 10.86 13.83 1.73
C LEU A 230 10.72 12.34 1.39
N VAL A 231 11.70 11.51 1.75
CA VAL A 231 11.63 10.06 1.47
C VAL A 231 10.45 9.42 2.18
N CYS A 232 10.18 9.79 3.43
CA CYS A 232 9.00 9.33 4.18
C CYS A 232 7.71 9.64 3.42
N GLY A 233 7.52 10.92 3.07
CA GLY A 233 6.32 11.43 2.43
C GLY A 233 6.01 10.77 1.09
N GLU A 234 7.03 10.32 0.35
CA GLU A 234 6.82 9.68 -0.96
C GLU A 234 6.98 8.16 -0.95
N THR A 235 7.23 7.54 0.22
CA THR A 235 7.39 6.08 0.32
C THR A 235 6.61 5.48 1.50
N TYR A 236 7.28 5.17 2.61
CA TYR A 236 6.69 4.42 3.73
C TYR A 236 5.67 5.22 4.55
N GLY A 237 5.57 6.54 4.34
CA GLY A 237 4.44 7.35 4.80
C GLY A 237 3.26 7.33 3.82
N HIS A 238 3.53 7.28 2.51
CA HIS A 238 2.50 7.36 1.45
C HIS A 238 1.81 6.02 1.18
N PHE A 239 2.56 4.90 1.14
CA PHE A 239 1.97 3.59 0.83
C PHE A 239 0.83 3.21 1.79
N PRO A 240 0.93 3.44 3.11
CA PRO A 240 -0.17 3.19 4.04
C PRO A 240 -1.46 3.97 3.73
N GLU A 241 -1.38 5.14 3.11
CA GLU A 241 -2.56 5.95 2.76
C GLU A 241 -3.42 5.23 1.69
N HIS A 242 -2.76 4.56 0.74
CA HIS A 242 -3.43 3.84 -0.36
C HIS A 242 -3.52 2.32 -0.12
N GLN A 243 -2.91 1.78 0.93
CA GLN A 243 -3.01 0.37 1.31
C GLN A 243 -4.48 -0.12 1.38
N PRO A 244 -5.41 0.59 2.06
CA PRO A 244 -6.78 0.12 2.18
C PRO A 244 -7.52 0.07 0.85
N GLU A 245 -7.16 0.95 -0.11
CA GLU A 245 -7.74 0.96 -1.46
C GLU A 245 -7.45 -0.35 -2.20
N VAL A 246 -6.23 -0.88 -2.06
CA VAL A 246 -5.79 -2.16 -2.64
C VAL A 246 -6.41 -3.34 -1.89
N GLU A 247 -6.33 -3.35 -0.56
CA GLU A 247 -6.81 -4.46 0.28
C GLU A 247 -8.31 -4.69 0.23
N THR A 248 -9.09 -3.64 -0.06
CA THR A 248 -10.55 -3.75 -0.20
C THR A 248 -10.95 -4.48 -1.49
N ALA A 249 -10.12 -4.45 -2.54
CA ALA A 249 -10.38 -5.12 -3.81
C ALA A 249 -9.88 -6.58 -3.88
N LEU A 250 -9.19 -7.05 -2.84
CA LEU A 250 -8.79 -8.46 -2.73
C LEU A 250 -10.02 -9.36 -2.51
N PRO A 251 -10.06 -10.55 -3.14
CA PRO A 251 -11.16 -11.49 -2.93
C PRO A 251 -11.08 -12.06 -1.51
N ARG A 252 -12.10 -11.84 -0.68
CA ARG A 252 -12.12 -12.28 0.73
C ARG A 252 -12.88 -13.59 0.98
N THR A 253 -13.49 -14.14 -0.06
CA THR A 253 -14.29 -15.37 0.01
C THR A 253 -13.95 -16.30 -1.13
N ALA A 254 -14.20 -17.60 -0.95
CA ALA A 254 -14.01 -18.59 -2.00
C ALA A 254 -14.82 -18.25 -3.25
N SER A 255 -16.03 -17.72 -3.08
CA SER A 255 -16.89 -17.27 -4.19
C SER A 255 -16.27 -16.09 -4.96
N ALA A 256 -15.75 -15.07 -4.27
CA ALA A 256 -15.09 -13.95 -4.92
C ALA A 256 -13.81 -14.37 -5.65
N MET A 257 -13.07 -15.30 -5.05
CA MET A 257 -11.86 -15.90 -5.65
C MET A 257 -12.19 -16.66 -6.94
N LEU A 258 -13.23 -17.49 -6.91
CA LEU A 258 -13.74 -18.21 -8.08
C LEU A 258 -14.20 -17.29 -9.19
N ALA A 259 -14.93 -16.22 -8.85
CA ALA A 259 -15.38 -15.25 -9.84
C ALA A 259 -14.19 -14.59 -10.57
N ARG A 260 -13.13 -14.26 -9.84
CA ARG A 260 -11.90 -13.72 -10.43
C ARG A 260 -11.19 -14.75 -11.29
N TYR A 261 -11.04 -15.96 -10.78
CA TYR A 261 -10.46 -17.08 -11.51
C TYR A 261 -11.17 -17.35 -12.84
N ASP A 262 -12.50 -17.41 -12.85
CA ASP A 262 -13.31 -17.67 -14.05
C ASP A 262 -13.20 -16.56 -15.10
N ASP A 263 -13.13 -15.29 -14.68
CA ASP A 263 -12.95 -14.17 -15.61
C ASP A 263 -11.61 -14.29 -16.35
N VAL A 264 -10.53 -14.54 -15.60
CA VAL A 264 -9.18 -14.69 -16.20
C VAL A 264 -9.12 -15.95 -17.06
N TRP A 265 -9.68 -17.07 -16.59
CA TRP A 265 -9.79 -18.30 -17.36
C TRP A 265 -10.48 -18.06 -18.70
N THR A 266 -11.62 -17.38 -18.70
CA THR A 266 -12.42 -17.16 -19.91
C THR A 266 -11.62 -16.42 -20.97
N ARG A 267 -10.88 -15.38 -20.57
CA ARG A 267 -10.01 -14.61 -21.46
C ARG A 267 -8.85 -15.44 -21.98
N PHE A 268 -8.12 -16.11 -21.08
CA PHE A 268 -7.00 -16.98 -21.41
C PHE A 268 -7.43 -18.08 -22.40
N ARG A 269 -8.50 -18.81 -22.06
CA ARG A 269 -9.00 -19.94 -22.83
C ARG A 269 -9.54 -19.53 -24.19
N ALA A 270 -10.18 -18.36 -24.29
CA ALA A 270 -10.61 -17.79 -25.56
C ALA A 270 -9.41 -17.49 -26.49
N ALA A 271 -8.35 -16.87 -25.97
CA ALA A 271 -7.16 -16.59 -26.77
C ALA A 271 -6.44 -17.87 -27.25
N ILE A 272 -6.43 -18.93 -26.44
CA ILE A 272 -5.95 -20.25 -26.85
C ILE A 272 -6.87 -20.88 -27.90
N ARG A 273 -8.18 -20.78 -27.74
CA ARG A 273 -9.16 -21.33 -28.70
C ARG A 273 -9.04 -20.67 -30.07
N ASP A 274 -8.92 -19.34 -30.11
CA ASP A 274 -8.94 -18.56 -31.34
C ASP A 274 -7.69 -18.83 -32.23
N ARG A 275 -6.62 -19.38 -31.66
CA ARG A 275 -5.45 -19.90 -32.41
C ARG A 275 -5.71 -21.20 -33.15
N GLY A 276 -6.71 -21.96 -32.71
CA GLY A 276 -6.98 -23.31 -33.21
C GLY A 276 -5.83 -24.30 -32.92
N ARG A 277 -6.06 -25.56 -33.31
CA ARG A 277 -5.14 -26.67 -32.99
C ARG A 277 -3.77 -26.52 -33.64
N ALA A 278 -3.74 -26.04 -34.87
CA ALA A 278 -2.49 -25.83 -35.61
C ALA A 278 -1.63 -24.75 -34.93
N GLY A 279 -2.27 -23.67 -34.46
CA GLY A 279 -1.60 -22.57 -33.78
C GLY A 279 -0.96 -22.95 -32.44
N LEU A 280 -1.35 -24.07 -31.82
CA LEU A 280 -0.70 -24.51 -30.57
C LEU A 280 0.78 -24.87 -30.74
N THR A 281 1.23 -25.15 -31.97
CA THR A 281 2.64 -25.44 -32.25
C THR A 281 3.47 -24.18 -32.55
N GLU A 282 2.81 -23.04 -32.70
CA GLU A 282 3.48 -21.75 -32.91
C GLU A 282 4.15 -21.27 -31.63
N LYS A 283 5.21 -20.47 -31.81
CA LYS A 283 6.00 -19.94 -30.72
C LYS A 283 5.40 -18.65 -30.14
N THR A 284 5.34 -18.58 -28.81
CA THR A 284 5.11 -17.34 -28.08
C THR A 284 6.33 -16.43 -28.19
N PRO A 285 6.21 -15.12 -27.90
CA PRO A 285 7.35 -14.22 -27.83
C PRO A 285 8.45 -14.67 -26.86
N ALA A 286 8.11 -15.47 -25.84
CA ALA A 286 9.06 -16.03 -24.87
C ALA A 286 9.77 -17.31 -25.38
N GLY A 287 9.44 -17.80 -26.57
CA GLY A 287 10.10 -18.96 -27.21
C GLY A 287 9.53 -20.33 -26.84
N TRP A 288 8.48 -20.38 -26.01
CA TRP A 288 7.66 -21.58 -25.79
C TRP A 288 6.69 -21.77 -26.94
N THR A 289 6.18 -22.99 -27.17
CA THR A 289 4.98 -23.12 -28.01
C THR A 289 3.73 -22.78 -27.20
N TYR A 290 2.63 -22.38 -27.85
CA TYR A 290 1.35 -22.19 -27.13
C TYR A 290 0.86 -23.48 -26.46
N ARG A 291 1.25 -24.65 -26.98
CA ARG A 291 1.04 -25.94 -26.31
C ARG A 291 1.87 -26.05 -25.02
N ASP A 292 3.13 -25.64 -25.05
CA ASP A 292 4.00 -25.65 -23.86
C ASP A 292 3.42 -24.71 -22.78
N LEU A 293 2.86 -23.57 -23.19
CA LEU A 293 2.13 -22.67 -22.29
C LEU A 293 0.89 -23.35 -21.67
N CYS A 294 0.11 -24.11 -22.45
CA CYS A 294 -1.01 -24.89 -21.91
C CYS A 294 -0.54 -25.99 -20.94
N ALA A 295 0.55 -26.69 -21.25
CA ALA A 295 1.13 -27.71 -20.38
C ALA A 295 1.56 -27.13 -19.03
N HIS A 296 2.25 -25.99 -19.10
CA HIS A 296 2.69 -25.24 -17.93
C HIS A 296 1.51 -24.77 -17.07
N ALA A 297 0.48 -24.16 -17.66
CA ALA A 297 -0.71 -23.72 -16.94
C ALA A 297 -1.46 -24.90 -16.30
N ALA A 298 -1.58 -26.03 -17.01
CA ALA A 298 -2.18 -27.25 -16.47
C ALA A 298 -1.41 -27.79 -15.27
N ALA A 299 -0.07 -27.84 -15.36
CA ALA A 299 0.79 -28.33 -14.29
C ALA A 299 0.68 -27.48 -13.01
N TRP A 300 0.65 -26.15 -13.10
CA TRP A 300 0.49 -25.29 -11.93
C TRP A 300 -0.88 -25.43 -11.26
N MET A 301 -1.95 -25.60 -12.04
CA MET A 301 -3.27 -25.91 -11.47
C MET A 301 -3.27 -27.25 -10.73
N GLN A 302 -2.65 -28.28 -11.31
CA GLN A 302 -2.54 -29.59 -10.68
C GLN A 302 -1.71 -29.55 -9.39
N GLU A 303 -0.62 -28.79 -9.39
CA GLU A 303 0.23 -28.57 -8.22
C GLU A 303 -0.51 -27.83 -7.11
N ALA A 304 -1.23 -26.76 -7.45
CA ALA A 304 -2.05 -26.03 -6.48
C ALA A 304 -3.12 -26.93 -5.84
N VAL A 305 -3.83 -27.73 -6.65
CA VAL A 305 -4.79 -28.71 -6.11
C VAL A 305 -4.10 -29.68 -5.16
N ARG A 306 -2.92 -30.19 -5.50
CA ARG A 306 -2.16 -31.10 -4.64
C ARG A 306 -1.79 -30.46 -3.30
N GLU A 307 -1.27 -29.24 -3.31
CA GLU A 307 -0.91 -28.51 -2.07
C GLU A 307 -2.14 -28.21 -1.21
N LEU A 308 -3.25 -27.79 -1.84
CA LEU A 308 -4.52 -27.54 -1.18
C LEU A 308 -5.16 -28.81 -0.61
N GLU A 309 -5.09 -29.95 -1.28
CA GLU A 309 -5.62 -31.20 -0.72
C GLU A 309 -4.76 -31.70 0.45
N ALA A 310 -3.45 -31.51 0.35
CA ALA A 310 -2.49 -31.92 1.38
C ALA A 310 -2.43 -31.00 2.60
N ASP A 311 -2.96 -29.77 2.48
CA ASP A 311 -2.73 -28.64 3.41
C ASP A 311 -1.23 -28.44 3.72
N ARG A 312 -0.39 -28.60 2.69
CA ARG A 312 1.07 -28.47 2.76
C ARG A 312 1.53 -27.63 1.57
N TYR A 313 2.10 -26.48 1.88
CA TYR A 313 2.49 -25.48 0.89
C TYR A 313 4.01 -25.44 0.74
N GLU A 314 4.48 -25.55 -0.49
CA GLU A 314 5.91 -25.54 -0.78
C GLU A 314 6.46 -24.10 -0.74
N ASN A 315 7.74 -23.97 -0.39
CA ASN A 315 8.41 -22.67 -0.45
C ASN A 315 9.08 -22.50 -1.81
N TRP A 316 8.24 -22.16 -2.79
CA TRP A 316 8.67 -21.86 -4.15
C TRP A 316 9.66 -20.68 -4.19
N ASN A 317 10.72 -20.84 -4.97
CA ASN A 317 11.69 -19.80 -5.29
C ASN A 317 11.99 -19.84 -6.80
N ALA A 318 12.70 -18.84 -7.32
CA ALA A 318 12.96 -18.72 -8.76
C ALA A 318 13.57 -20.01 -9.36
N GLN A 319 14.48 -20.68 -8.64
CA GLN A 319 15.11 -21.90 -9.12
C GLN A 319 14.15 -23.10 -9.11
N SER A 320 13.37 -23.29 -8.04
CA SER A 320 12.42 -24.42 -7.96
C SER A 320 11.24 -24.24 -8.91
N ILE A 321 10.78 -23.00 -9.11
CA ILE A 321 9.77 -22.63 -10.11
C ILE A 321 10.28 -22.98 -11.52
N GLN A 322 11.49 -22.54 -11.88
CA GLN A 322 12.04 -22.85 -13.21
C GLN A 322 12.17 -24.36 -13.42
N ALA A 323 12.71 -25.07 -12.43
CA ALA A 323 12.85 -26.52 -12.52
C ALA A 323 11.49 -27.25 -12.64
N PHE A 324 10.43 -26.71 -12.03
CA PHE A 324 9.08 -27.25 -12.18
C PHE A 324 8.53 -27.01 -13.60
N ASN A 325 8.67 -25.78 -14.11
CA ASN A 325 8.26 -25.41 -15.47
C ASN A 325 8.94 -26.29 -16.53
N ASP A 326 10.26 -26.48 -16.41
CA ASP A 326 11.03 -27.31 -17.34
C ASP A 326 10.54 -28.77 -17.35
N ARG A 327 10.24 -29.33 -16.16
CA ARG A 327 9.67 -30.68 -16.06
C ARG A 327 8.28 -30.76 -16.64
N ALA A 328 7.44 -29.75 -16.41
CA ALA A 328 6.08 -29.70 -16.93
C ALA A 328 6.10 -29.71 -18.46
N VAL A 329 6.92 -28.86 -19.09
CA VAL A 329 7.04 -28.80 -20.56
C VAL A 329 7.60 -30.11 -21.13
N GLU A 330 8.68 -30.66 -20.55
CA GLU A 330 9.27 -31.90 -21.07
C GLU A 330 8.32 -33.10 -20.94
N ALA A 331 7.57 -33.20 -19.83
CA ALA A 331 6.57 -34.26 -19.64
C ALA A 331 5.47 -34.24 -20.71
N HIS A 332 5.15 -33.06 -21.27
CA HIS A 332 4.10 -32.88 -22.28
C HIS A 332 4.64 -32.77 -23.71
N ARG A 333 5.95 -32.95 -23.92
CA ARG A 333 6.59 -32.78 -25.23
C ARG A 333 5.94 -33.61 -26.35
N LEU A 334 5.47 -34.81 -26.01
CA LEU A 334 4.83 -35.75 -26.95
C LEU A 334 3.29 -35.71 -26.91
N VAL A 335 2.70 -34.86 -26.05
CA VAL A 335 1.25 -34.72 -25.95
C VAL A 335 0.73 -33.94 -27.16
N GLY A 336 -0.29 -34.49 -27.82
CA GLY A 336 -0.93 -33.86 -28.96
C GLY A 336 -1.76 -32.63 -28.55
N PRO A 337 -2.00 -31.66 -29.47
CA PRO A 337 -2.79 -30.46 -29.19
C PRO A 337 -4.13 -30.71 -28.49
N GLU A 338 -4.88 -31.73 -28.91
CA GLU A 338 -6.18 -32.07 -28.35
C GLU A 338 -6.11 -32.57 -26.92
N ALA A 339 -5.25 -33.57 -26.68
CA ALA A 339 -5.03 -34.10 -25.35
C ALA A 339 -4.54 -33.01 -24.39
N MET A 340 -3.74 -32.06 -24.89
CA MET A 340 -3.27 -30.94 -24.09
C MET A 340 -4.41 -29.99 -23.69
N LEU A 341 -5.34 -29.70 -24.61
CA LEU A 341 -6.51 -28.87 -24.30
C LEU A 341 -7.48 -29.58 -23.34
N ASP A 342 -7.70 -30.89 -23.52
CA ASP A 342 -8.53 -31.69 -22.63
C ASP A 342 -7.96 -31.71 -21.20
N GLU A 343 -6.64 -31.87 -21.07
CA GLU A 343 -5.96 -31.85 -19.79
C GLU A 343 -5.99 -30.47 -19.13
N LEU A 344 -5.80 -29.40 -19.90
CA LEU A 344 -5.93 -28.03 -19.42
C LEU A 344 -7.34 -27.77 -18.87
N ASP A 345 -8.37 -28.13 -19.64
CA ASP A 345 -9.78 -27.96 -19.25
C ASP A 345 -10.15 -28.83 -18.03
N ALA A 346 -9.60 -30.05 -17.93
CA ALA A 346 -9.77 -30.92 -16.76
C ALA A 346 -9.07 -30.38 -15.51
N SER A 347 -7.88 -29.82 -15.66
CA SER A 347 -7.12 -29.20 -14.57
C SER A 347 -7.81 -27.95 -14.05
N HIS A 348 -8.39 -27.14 -14.95
CA HIS A 348 -9.22 -26.00 -14.57
C HIS A 348 -10.42 -26.42 -13.72
N ARG A 349 -11.19 -27.43 -14.15
CA ARG A 349 -12.34 -27.94 -13.38
C ARG A 349 -11.93 -28.42 -11.99
N ARG A 350 -10.84 -29.20 -11.87
CA ARG A 350 -10.34 -29.67 -10.57
C ARG A 350 -9.92 -28.52 -9.66
N MET A 351 -9.22 -27.52 -10.19
CA MET A 351 -8.83 -26.35 -9.41
C MET A 351 -10.05 -25.54 -8.95
N ARG A 352 -11.06 -25.40 -9.82
CA ARG A 352 -12.33 -24.76 -9.47
C ARG A 352 -13.03 -25.49 -8.33
N ASP A 353 -13.14 -26.82 -8.41
CA ASP A 353 -13.76 -27.64 -7.36
C ASP A 353 -12.98 -27.55 -6.05
N ALA A 354 -11.65 -27.53 -6.11
CA ALA A 354 -10.78 -27.36 -4.95
C ALA A 354 -11.02 -26.02 -4.25
N ILE A 355 -11.07 -24.90 -5.00
CA ILE A 355 -11.36 -23.57 -4.43
C ILE A 355 -12.78 -23.53 -3.85
N ALA A 356 -13.77 -24.09 -4.54
CA ALA A 356 -15.16 -24.14 -4.06
C ALA A 356 -15.31 -24.93 -2.75
N GLY A 357 -14.44 -25.90 -2.52
CA GLY A 357 -14.38 -26.69 -1.28
C GLY A 357 -13.66 -26.00 -0.11
N LEU A 358 -13.02 -24.84 -0.31
CA LEU A 358 -12.35 -24.10 0.76
C LEU A 358 -13.37 -23.33 1.62
N SER A 359 -13.18 -23.36 2.94
CA SER A 359 -13.82 -22.37 3.81
C SER A 359 -13.14 -21.02 3.63
N ASP A 360 -13.90 -19.94 3.83
CA ASP A 360 -13.33 -18.57 3.79
C ASP A 360 -12.19 -18.41 4.80
N GLU A 361 -12.32 -18.98 6.00
CA GLU A 361 -11.24 -18.99 7.01
C GLU A 361 -9.95 -19.65 6.49
N ARG A 362 -10.08 -20.79 5.80
CA ARG A 362 -8.93 -21.51 5.24
C ARG A 362 -8.31 -20.73 4.09
N LEU A 363 -9.12 -20.16 3.21
CA LEU A 363 -8.67 -19.33 2.10
C LEU A 363 -7.88 -18.12 2.60
N MET A 364 -8.31 -17.51 3.71
CA MET A 364 -7.64 -16.34 4.28
C MET A 364 -6.31 -16.64 4.98
N LYS A 365 -5.90 -17.92 5.09
CA LYS A 365 -4.53 -18.26 5.47
C LYS A 365 -3.59 -17.84 4.34
N GLU A 366 -2.56 -17.06 4.67
CA GLU A 366 -1.65 -16.44 3.69
C GLU A 366 -1.16 -17.41 2.60
N LYS A 367 -0.66 -18.59 2.98
CA LYS A 367 -0.16 -19.59 2.03
C LYS A 367 -1.24 -20.20 1.14
N ALA A 368 -2.45 -20.39 1.66
CA ALA A 368 -3.58 -20.90 0.90
C ALA A 368 -4.09 -19.86 -0.11
N PHE A 369 -4.16 -18.59 0.32
CA PHE A 369 -4.48 -17.49 -0.57
C PHE A 369 -3.45 -17.39 -1.70
N ASP A 370 -2.16 -17.38 -1.34
CA ASP A 370 -1.07 -17.21 -2.29
C ASP A 370 -1.06 -18.34 -3.32
N ILE A 371 -1.16 -19.61 -2.92
CA ILE A 371 -1.16 -20.72 -3.90
C ILE A 371 -2.36 -20.65 -4.83
N VAL A 372 -3.54 -20.29 -4.33
CA VAL A 372 -4.74 -20.14 -5.17
C VAL A 372 -4.54 -18.98 -6.14
N ALA A 373 -4.13 -17.81 -5.65
CA ALA A 373 -4.01 -16.62 -6.46
C ALA A 373 -2.91 -16.75 -7.53
N TRP A 374 -1.72 -17.20 -7.13
CA TRP A 374 -0.59 -17.38 -8.03
C TRP A 374 -0.85 -18.49 -9.04
N CYS A 375 -1.45 -19.63 -8.70
CA CYS A 375 -1.69 -20.67 -9.70
C CYS A 375 -2.95 -20.45 -10.56
N THR A 376 -3.62 -19.30 -10.42
CA THR A 376 -4.85 -18.98 -11.17
C THR A 376 -4.77 -17.61 -11.84
N TYR A 377 -5.44 -16.59 -11.29
CA TYR A 377 -5.64 -15.32 -11.98
C TYR A 377 -4.36 -14.49 -12.10
N LEU A 378 -3.46 -14.53 -11.11
CA LEU A 378 -2.25 -13.71 -11.16
C LEU A 378 -1.28 -14.18 -12.24
N HIS A 379 -1.00 -15.48 -12.28
CA HIS A 379 -0.02 -16.02 -13.19
C HIS A 379 -0.49 -16.03 -14.65
N TRP A 380 -1.80 -16.19 -14.89
CA TRP A 380 -2.30 -16.17 -16.26
C TRP A 380 -2.30 -14.78 -16.88
N GLU A 381 -2.51 -13.75 -16.07
CA GLU A 381 -2.35 -12.36 -16.50
C GLU A 381 -0.93 -12.07 -16.99
N GLU A 382 0.11 -12.73 -16.44
CA GLU A 382 1.50 -12.60 -16.93
C GLU A 382 1.64 -13.05 -18.39
N HIS A 383 0.84 -14.04 -18.82
CA HIS A 383 0.86 -14.58 -20.17
C HIS A 383 -0.08 -13.84 -21.15
N PHE A 384 -0.85 -12.85 -20.69
CA PHE A 384 -1.78 -12.13 -21.56
C PHE A 384 -1.06 -11.39 -22.70
N ALA A 385 0.12 -10.83 -22.43
CA ALA A 385 0.96 -10.22 -23.46
C ALA A 385 1.38 -11.24 -24.53
N GLU A 386 1.79 -12.45 -24.13
CA GLU A 386 2.14 -13.55 -25.04
C GLU A 386 0.95 -14.04 -25.87
N LEU A 387 -0.26 -13.86 -25.34
CA LEU A 387 -1.53 -14.21 -25.99
C LEU A 387 -2.11 -13.08 -26.85
N GLY A 388 -1.56 -11.87 -26.77
CA GLY A 388 -2.04 -10.67 -27.46
C GLY A 388 -3.25 -10.01 -26.79
N ILE A 389 -3.53 -10.33 -25.52
CA ILE A 389 -4.58 -9.71 -24.71
C ILE A 389 -4.01 -8.41 -24.11
N ARG A 390 -4.72 -7.30 -24.30
CA ARG A 390 -4.36 -6.00 -23.70
C ARG A 390 -5.12 -5.78 -22.39
N ILE A 391 -4.40 -5.29 -21.39
CA ILE A 391 -4.86 -4.93 -20.03
C ILE A 391 -4.06 -3.73 -19.53
#